data_AF-A0A7S1PDJ3-F1
#
_entry.id   AF-A0A7S1PDJ3-F1
#
_cell.length_a   1.000
_cell.length_b   1.000
_cell.length_c   1.000
_cell.angle_alpha   90.00
_cell.angle_beta   90.00
_cell.angle_gamma   90.00
#
_symmetry.space_group_name_H-M   'P 1'
#
loop_
_entity.id
_entity.type
_entity.pdbx_description
1 polymer ?
#
loop_
_entity_poly.entity_id
_entity_poly.type
_entity_poly.pdbx_seq_one_letter_code
_entity_poly.pdbx_strand_id
1 'polypeptide(L)'
;MYFQSIDRTLDLSTCTTTSQMDVIERPAPLDHDLPSHLASYYEQMCTLQWADVIYRLKVQGYRVCDVREAVRDWLLFMLLKVRVNDRRGRLMLPAHLDIVWREALLFPRMYLSMCQMLDVNIINHDPLHEELSEWERQARRHEALDAFKQQFAYDYYWDHGWNR
;
A
#
# COMPACT_ATOMS: atom_id res chain seq x y z
N MET A 1 40.93 31.93 52.30
CA MET A 1 40.65 31.56 50.90
C MET A 1 40.26 30.10 50.88
N TYR A 2 38.99 29.78 50.67
CA TYR A 2 38.50 28.40 50.56
C TYR A 2 37.84 28.25 49.18
N PHE A 3 38.37 27.33 48.39
CA PHE A 3 37.80 26.87 47.12
C PHE A 3 36.53 26.06 47.43
N GLN A 4 35.38 26.47 46.89
CA GLN A 4 34.18 25.65 46.86
C GLN A 4 34.04 24.97 45.51
N SER A 5 33.97 23.64 45.57
CA SER A 5 33.71 22.70 44.48
C SER A 5 32.36 22.98 43.82
N ILE A 6 32.33 23.00 42.48
CA ILE A 6 31.11 23.07 41.68
C ILE A 6 30.66 21.64 41.41
N ASP A 7 29.69 21.14 42.17
CA ASP A 7 28.96 19.93 41.80
C ASP A 7 27.91 20.28 40.73
N ARG A 8 28.17 19.82 39.51
CA ARG A 8 27.20 19.85 38.40
C ARG A 8 26.29 18.64 38.52
N THR A 9 25.19 18.77 39.26
CA THR A 9 24.03 17.89 39.06
C THR A 9 23.31 18.31 37.78
N LEU A 10 23.63 17.60 36.69
CA LEU A 10 22.82 17.53 35.48
C LEU A 10 21.49 16.88 35.85
N ASP A 11 20.47 17.71 36.06
CA ASP A 11 19.08 17.27 36.12
C ASP A 11 18.65 16.89 34.70
N LEU A 12 18.93 15.65 34.32
CA LEU A 12 18.32 14.98 33.17
C LEU A 12 16.88 14.66 33.56
N SER A 13 16.05 15.70 33.61
CA SER A 13 14.61 15.59 33.45
C SER A 13 14.39 15.01 32.07
N THR A 14 14.33 13.68 32.05
CA THR A 14 13.89 12.89 30.92
C THR A 14 12.47 13.32 30.65
N CYS A 15 12.34 14.19 29.66
CA CYS A 15 11.11 14.39 28.92
C CYS A 15 10.72 12.98 28.46
N THR A 16 9.84 12.33 29.22
CA THR A 16 9.15 11.12 28.80
C THR A 16 8.39 11.52 27.56
N THR A 17 9.02 11.29 26.40
CA THR A 17 8.37 11.17 25.12
C THR A 17 7.28 10.14 25.35
N THR A 18 6.06 10.61 25.56
CA THR A 18 4.87 9.79 25.50
C THR A 18 4.96 9.07 24.18
N SER A 19 5.36 7.79 24.24
CA SER A 19 5.23 6.85 23.14
C SER A 19 3.74 6.91 22.78
N GLN A 20 3.44 7.70 21.75
CA GLN A 20 2.19 7.60 21.04
C GLN A 20 2.12 6.13 20.68
N MET A 21 1.22 5.42 21.36
CA MET A 21 0.92 4.03 21.13
C MET A 21 0.97 3.78 19.63
N ASP A 22 1.80 2.82 19.22
CA ASP A 22 1.85 2.29 17.86
C ASP A 22 0.43 1.89 17.45
N VAL A 23 -0.33 2.84 16.90
CA VAL A 23 -1.50 2.51 16.11
C VAL A 23 -0.87 1.83 14.90
N ILE A 24 -0.88 0.49 14.92
CA ILE A 24 -0.46 -0.29 13.78
C ILE A 24 -1.44 0.10 12.66
N GLU A 25 -1.02 1.03 11.83
CA GLU A 25 -1.74 1.46 10.65
C GLU A 25 -1.73 0.27 9.70
N ARG A 26 -2.89 -0.38 9.60
CA ARG A 26 -3.12 -1.54 8.74
C ARG A 26 -3.95 -1.11 7.53
N PRO A 27 -3.91 -1.87 6.42
CA PRO A 27 -4.89 -1.73 5.36
C PRO A 27 -6.32 -1.72 5.92
N ALA A 28 -7.24 -1.04 5.24
CA ALA A 28 -8.65 -1.05 5.62
C ALA A 28 -9.22 -2.49 5.52
N PRO A 29 -10.22 -2.85 6.35
CA PRO A 29 -10.92 -4.12 6.19
C PRO A 29 -11.63 -4.17 4.82
N LEU A 30 -11.92 -5.37 4.37
CA LEU A 30 -12.75 -5.58 3.19
C LEU A 30 -14.22 -5.35 3.53
N ASP A 31 -14.94 -4.76 2.58
CA ASP A 31 -16.39 -4.57 2.68
C ASP A 31 -17.18 -5.83 2.27
N HIS A 32 -16.48 -6.83 1.71
CA HIS A 32 -17.04 -8.07 1.18
C HIS A 32 -16.08 -9.25 1.42
N ASP A 33 -16.65 -10.45 1.53
CA ASP A 33 -15.86 -11.67 1.68
C ASP A 33 -15.16 -12.03 0.37
N LEU A 34 -13.88 -12.42 0.48
CA LEU A 34 -13.17 -13.05 -0.63
C LEU A 34 -13.48 -14.55 -0.69
N PRO A 35 -13.39 -15.18 -1.87
CA PRO A 35 -13.31 -16.64 -1.97
C PRO A 35 -12.26 -17.18 -0.98
N SER A 36 -12.56 -18.27 -0.27
CA SER A 36 -11.76 -18.72 0.89
C SER A 36 -10.27 -18.94 0.57
N HIS A 37 -9.97 -19.38 -0.65
CA HIS A 37 -8.59 -19.57 -1.12
C HIS A 37 -7.82 -18.25 -1.34
N LEU A 38 -8.53 -17.14 -1.58
CA LEU A 38 -7.97 -15.79 -1.73
C LEU A 38 -7.90 -15.05 -0.38
N ALA A 39 -8.88 -15.30 0.49
CA ALA A 39 -8.93 -14.71 1.83
C ALA A 39 -7.66 -15.00 2.63
N SER A 40 -7.16 -16.24 2.62
CA SER A 40 -5.92 -16.59 3.36
C SER A 40 -4.69 -15.84 2.86
N TYR A 41 -4.53 -15.67 1.54
CA TYR A 41 -3.43 -14.87 0.99
C TYR A 41 -3.57 -13.39 1.37
N TYR A 42 -4.78 -12.85 1.26
CA TYR A 42 -5.07 -11.47 1.60
C TYR A 42 -4.77 -11.18 3.09
N GLU A 43 -5.27 -12.02 3.99
CA GLU A 43 -5.01 -11.91 5.43
C GLU A 43 -3.52 -11.92 5.74
N GLN A 44 -2.75 -12.83 5.13
CA GLN A 44 -1.29 -12.88 5.30
C GLN A 44 -0.63 -11.58 4.85
N MET A 45 -0.98 -11.05 3.67
CA MET A 45 -0.44 -9.79 3.18
C MET A 45 -0.77 -8.62 4.12
N CYS A 46 -1.95 -8.60 4.74
CA CYS A 46 -2.34 -7.55 5.70
C CYS A 46 -1.52 -7.57 7.01
N THR A 47 -0.78 -8.64 7.31
CA THR A 47 0.09 -8.71 8.50
C THR A 47 1.44 -8.04 8.31
N LEU A 48 1.79 -7.66 7.08
CA LEU A 48 3.02 -6.94 6.77
C LEU A 48 3.03 -5.53 7.36
N GLN A 49 4.23 -4.93 7.46
CA GLN A 49 4.44 -3.60 8.05
C GLN A 49 4.02 -2.47 7.10
N TRP A 50 2.71 -2.28 6.92
CA TRP A 50 2.12 -1.25 6.05
C TRP A 50 2.16 0.17 6.64
N ALA A 51 2.45 0.31 7.93
CA ALA A 51 2.39 1.59 8.63
C ALA A 51 3.24 2.68 7.96
N ASP A 52 4.46 2.34 7.51
CA ASP A 52 5.34 3.30 6.87
C ASP A 52 4.85 3.72 5.47
N VAL A 53 4.26 2.80 4.71
CA VAL A 53 3.63 3.10 3.41
C VAL A 53 2.45 4.06 3.61
N ILE A 54 1.57 3.73 4.56
CA ILE A 54 0.39 4.54 4.89
C ILE A 54 0.83 5.94 5.36
N TYR A 55 1.84 6.02 6.23
CA TYR A 55 2.39 7.29 6.69
C TYR A 55 2.92 8.13 5.52
N ARG A 56 3.70 7.53 4.61
CA ARG A 56 4.24 8.25 3.45
C ARG A 56 3.16 8.75 2.50
N LEU A 57 2.14 7.93 2.23
CA LEU A 57 0.98 8.34 1.43
C LEU A 57 0.25 9.54 2.06
N LYS A 58 0.05 9.53 3.39
CA LYS A 58 -0.51 10.68 4.13
C LYS A 58 0.36 11.94 3.97
N VAL A 59 1.68 11.82 4.15
CA VAL A 59 2.62 12.96 4.06
C VAL A 59 2.74 13.54 2.66
N GLN A 60 2.66 12.71 1.60
CA GLN A 60 2.65 13.18 0.21
C GLN A 60 1.35 13.92 -0.17
N GLY A 61 0.41 14.05 0.76
CA GLY A 61 -0.88 14.69 0.52
C GLY A 61 -1.70 13.90 -0.49
N TYR A 62 -1.57 12.57 -0.48
CA TYR A 62 -2.38 11.71 -1.33
C TYR A 62 -3.86 11.95 -1.01
N ARG A 63 -4.57 12.57 -1.96
CA ARG A 63 -5.92 13.11 -1.77
C ARG A 63 -6.96 12.04 -2.00
N VAL A 64 -6.91 11.01 -1.17
CA VAL A 64 -7.91 9.96 -1.10
C VAL A 64 -8.64 10.08 0.23
N CYS A 65 -9.94 9.78 0.23
CA CYS A 65 -10.80 9.83 1.41
C CYS A 65 -10.23 9.00 2.57
N ASP A 66 -9.69 7.81 2.29
CA ASP A 66 -8.89 7.03 3.24
C ASP A 66 -7.68 6.35 2.55
N VAL A 67 -6.47 6.69 3.00
CA VAL A 67 -5.21 6.09 2.55
C VAL A 67 -5.18 4.57 2.79
N ARG A 68 -5.82 4.11 3.86
CA ARG A 68 -5.88 2.68 4.21
C ARG A 68 -6.73 1.89 3.23
N GLU A 69 -7.78 2.50 2.67
CA GLU A 69 -8.58 1.93 1.58
C GLU A 69 -7.76 1.80 0.30
N ALA A 70 -6.95 2.81 -0.03
CA ALA A 70 -6.07 2.71 -1.20
C ALA A 70 -5.04 1.58 -1.08
N VAL A 71 -4.50 1.33 0.13
CA VAL A 71 -3.61 0.19 0.37
C VAL A 71 -4.36 -1.15 0.26
N ARG A 72 -5.57 -1.24 0.84
CA ARG A 72 -6.47 -2.40 0.69
C ARG A 72 -6.73 -2.72 -0.79
N ASP A 73 -7.15 -1.71 -1.55
CA ASP A 73 -7.48 -1.86 -2.96
C ASP A 73 -6.25 -2.27 -3.78
N TRP A 74 -5.10 -1.65 -3.52
CA TRP A 74 -3.84 -2.04 -4.16
C TRP A 74 -3.48 -3.51 -3.89
N LEU A 75 -3.66 -4.00 -2.66
CA LEU A 75 -3.44 -5.43 -2.33
C LEU A 75 -4.37 -6.36 -3.09
N LEU A 76 -5.64 -5.99 -3.27
CA LEU A 76 -6.59 -6.75 -4.10
C LEU A 76 -6.13 -6.83 -5.56
N PHE A 77 -5.61 -5.73 -6.11
CA PHE A 77 -5.06 -5.72 -7.47
C PHE A 77 -3.74 -6.50 -7.57
N MET A 78 -2.92 -6.56 -6.52
CA MET A 78 -1.73 -7.44 -6.51
C MET A 78 -2.13 -8.90 -6.57
N LEU A 79 -3.14 -9.27 -5.79
CA LEU A 79 -3.72 -10.61 -5.82
C LEU A 79 -4.30 -10.93 -7.21
N LEU A 80 -5.06 -10.00 -7.80
CA LEU A 80 -5.59 -10.14 -9.16
C LEU A 80 -4.49 -10.44 -10.18
N LYS A 81 -3.42 -9.63 -10.17
CA LYS A 81 -2.28 -9.80 -11.08
C LYS A 81 -1.68 -11.19 -10.99
N VAL A 82 -1.54 -11.72 -9.78
CA VAL A 82 -1.04 -13.09 -9.59
C VAL A 82 -2.03 -14.13 -10.11
N ARG A 83 -3.32 -13.97 -9.83
CA ARG A 83 -4.38 -14.90 -10.26
C ARG A 83 -4.52 -15.02 -11.77
N VAL A 84 -4.38 -13.91 -12.49
CA VAL A 84 -4.45 -13.88 -13.95
C VAL A 84 -3.07 -14.06 -14.61
N ASN A 85 -2.04 -14.41 -13.82
CA ASN A 85 -0.66 -14.60 -14.27
C ASN A 85 -0.09 -13.38 -15.02
N ASP A 86 -0.47 -12.18 -14.62
CA ASP A 86 0.01 -10.92 -15.19
C ASP A 86 1.38 -10.51 -14.63
N ARG A 87 2.37 -11.38 -14.82
CA ARG A 87 3.75 -11.17 -14.34
C ARG A 87 4.52 -10.12 -15.15
N ARG A 88 4.01 -9.77 -16.33
CA ARG A 88 4.64 -8.84 -17.28
C ARG A 88 4.02 -7.44 -17.26
N GLY A 89 3.10 -7.15 -16.34
CA GLY A 89 2.51 -5.81 -16.19
C GLY A 89 1.56 -5.42 -17.33
N ARG A 90 0.93 -6.40 -17.99
CA ARG A 90 -0.03 -6.19 -19.07
C ARG A 90 -1.27 -5.44 -18.58
N LEU A 91 -1.81 -5.82 -17.42
CA LEU A 91 -2.91 -5.07 -16.81
C LEU A 91 -2.34 -3.80 -16.15
N MET A 92 -3.04 -2.69 -16.27
CA MET A 92 -2.67 -1.47 -15.54
C MET A 92 -3.63 -1.29 -14.38
N LEU A 93 -3.13 -0.84 -13.21
CA LEU A 93 -4.03 -0.50 -12.12
C LEU A 93 -4.83 0.77 -12.43
N PRO A 94 -5.95 0.97 -11.73
CA PRO A 94 -6.52 2.29 -11.54
C PRO A 94 -5.44 3.33 -11.20
N ALA A 95 -5.46 4.47 -11.90
CA ALA A 95 -4.38 5.45 -11.86
C ALA A 95 -4.07 5.97 -10.44
N HIS A 96 -5.08 6.02 -9.57
CA HIS A 96 -4.85 6.45 -8.19
C HIS A 96 -3.97 5.44 -7.43
N LEU A 97 -4.00 4.14 -7.74
CA LEU A 97 -3.20 3.12 -7.04
C LEU A 97 -1.73 3.11 -7.46
N ASP A 98 -1.35 3.79 -8.56
CA ASP A 98 0.03 3.87 -9.03
C ASP A 98 0.97 4.46 -7.96
N ILE A 99 0.49 5.42 -7.17
CA ILE A 99 1.25 5.98 -6.05
C ILE A 99 1.42 5.01 -4.89
N VAL A 100 0.42 4.17 -4.59
CA VAL A 100 0.52 3.15 -3.53
C VAL A 100 1.62 2.17 -3.89
N TRP A 101 1.65 1.73 -5.15
CA TRP A 101 2.74 0.89 -5.64
C TRP A 101 4.09 1.58 -5.48
N ARG A 102 4.23 2.83 -5.97
CA ARG A 102 5.48 3.58 -5.87
C ARG A 102 5.99 3.67 -4.43
N GLU A 103 5.12 3.98 -3.48
CA GLU A 103 5.50 4.05 -2.07
C GLU A 103 5.83 2.67 -1.49
N ALA A 104 5.13 1.60 -1.89
CA ALA A 104 5.43 0.24 -1.45
C ALA A 104 6.83 -0.24 -1.90
N LEU A 105 7.28 0.16 -3.09
CA LEU A 105 8.62 -0.18 -3.61
C LEU A 105 9.78 0.42 -2.80
N LEU A 106 9.52 1.49 -2.04
CA LEU A 106 10.51 2.08 -1.14
C LEU A 106 10.79 1.19 0.09
N PHE A 107 9.96 0.17 0.33
CA PHE A 107 10.09 -0.80 1.41
C PHE A 107 10.34 -2.20 0.84
N PRO A 108 11.54 -2.46 0.28
CA PRO A 108 11.81 -3.68 -0.50
C PRO A 108 11.63 -4.96 0.31
N ARG A 109 11.94 -4.96 1.62
CA ARG A 109 11.73 -6.14 2.47
C ARG A 109 10.25 -6.51 2.60
N MET A 110 9.39 -5.52 2.84
CA MET A 110 7.94 -5.71 2.93
C MET A 110 7.39 -6.14 1.57
N TYR A 111 7.78 -5.47 0.48
CA TYR A 111 7.34 -5.81 -0.88
C TYR A 111 7.76 -7.22 -1.31
N LEU A 112 9.00 -7.62 -1.04
CA LEU A 112 9.48 -8.98 -1.34
C LEU A 112 8.78 -10.04 -0.49
N SER A 113 8.47 -9.73 0.78
CA SER A 113 7.71 -10.64 1.65
C SER A 113 6.29 -10.87 1.09
N MET A 114 5.64 -9.80 0.60
CA MET A 114 4.35 -9.91 -0.09
C MET A 114 4.45 -10.78 -1.34
N CYS A 115 5.48 -10.58 -2.17
CA CYS A 115 5.67 -11.38 -3.38
C CYS A 115 5.89 -12.88 -3.04
N GLN A 116 6.68 -13.17 -2.01
CA GLN A 116 6.89 -14.54 -1.50
C GLN A 116 5.60 -15.18 -1.01
N MET A 117 4.76 -14.44 -0.26
CA MET A 117 3.44 -14.92 0.17
C MET A 117 2.52 -15.27 -1.01
N LEU A 118 2.70 -14.61 -2.15
CA LEU A 118 1.93 -14.84 -3.38
C LEU A 118 2.58 -15.85 -4.34
N ASP A 119 3.64 -16.56 -3.91
CA ASP A 119 4.39 -17.52 -4.73
C ASP A 119 4.91 -16.92 -6.06
N VAL A 120 5.32 -15.66 -6.04
CA VAL A 120 5.91 -14.94 -7.19
C VAL A 120 7.23 -14.26 -6.83
N ASN A 121 8.13 -14.12 -7.80
CA ASN A 121 9.42 -13.45 -7.57
C ASN A 121 9.22 -11.95 -7.32
N ILE A 122 8.82 -11.23 -8.36
CA ILE A 122 8.54 -9.79 -8.35
C ILE A 122 7.41 -9.59 -9.35
N ILE A 123 6.38 -8.87 -8.93
CA ILE A 123 5.38 -8.37 -9.87
C ILE A 123 5.99 -7.13 -10.54
N ASN A 124 6.27 -7.22 -11.83
CA ASN A 124 6.78 -6.08 -12.59
C ASN A 124 5.60 -5.22 -13.07
N HIS A 125 5.65 -3.94 -12.74
CA HIS A 125 4.80 -2.93 -13.33
C HIS A 125 5.55 -1.62 -13.31
N ASP A 126 5.65 -0.98 -14.47
CA ASP A 126 6.22 0.34 -14.55
C ASP A 126 5.22 1.27 -15.24
N PRO A 127 4.23 1.79 -14.51
CA PRO A 127 3.23 2.65 -15.11
C PRO A 127 3.83 3.96 -15.62
N LEU A 128 5.04 4.34 -15.18
CA LEU A 128 5.67 5.63 -15.51
C LEU A 128 6.68 5.54 -16.65
N HIS A 129 7.31 4.38 -16.87
CA HIS A 129 8.33 4.19 -17.93
C HIS A 129 7.86 3.31 -19.09
N GLU A 130 6.61 2.82 -19.07
CA GLU A 130 6.01 2.19 -20.25
C GLU A 130 5.66 3.25 -21.33
N GLU A 131 6.28 3.17 -22.51
CA GLU A 131 5.97 3.99 -23.69
C GLU A 131 4.60 3.59 -24.30
N LEU A 132 3.51 3.87 -23.57
CA LEU A 132 2.14 3.62 -23.99
C LEU A 132 1.38 4.91 -24.23
N SER A 133 0.57 4.93 -25.28
CA SER A 133 -0.41 5.98 -25.51
C SER A 133 -1.48 6.01 -24.41
N GLU A 134 -2.13 7.15 -24.22
CA GLU A 134 -3.23 7.26 -23.24
C GLU A 134 -4.36 6.27 -23.52
N TRP A 135 -4.64 6.00 -24.81
CA TRP A 135 -5.63 5.01 -25.22
C TRP A 135 -5.27 3.60 -24.76
N GLU A 136 -4.01 3.18 -24.95
CA GLU A 136 -3.54 1.85 -24.51
C GLU A 136 -3.57 1.73 -22.99
N ARG A 137 -3.20 2.79 -22.27
CA ARG A 137 -3.29 2.84 -20.81
C ARG A 137 -4.72 2.65 -20.35
N GLN A 138 -5.67 3.40 -20.93
CA GLN A 138 -7.08 3.30 -20.57
C GLN A 138 -7.66 1.92 -20.92
N ALA A 139 -7.29 1.34 -22.07
CA ALA A 139 -7.71 0.00 -22.45
C ALA A 139 -7.23 -1.06 -21.46
N ARG A 140 -5.96 -1.02 -21.05
CA ARG A 140 -5.40 -1.94 -20.05
C ARG A 140 -6.00 -1.76 -18.66
N ARG A 141 -6.39 -0.53 -18.29
CA ARG A 141 -7.12 -0.25 -17.05
C ARG A 141 -8.53 -0.83 -17.08
N HIS A 142 -9.28 -0.61 -18.17
CA HIS A 142 -10.59 -1.24 -18.32
C HIS A 142 -10.51 -2.76 -18.25
N GLU A 143 -9.51 -3.35 -18.91
CA GLU A 143 -9.31 -4.79 -18.82
C GLU A 143 -8.98 -5.27 -17.38
N ALA A 144 -8.22 -4.48 -16.63
CA ALA A 144 -7.97 -4.78 -15.22
C ALA A 144 -9.26 -4.74 -14.39
N LEU A 145 -10.17 -3.81 -14.66
CA LEU A 145 -11.47 -3.71 -13.99
C LEU A 145 -12.38 -4.90 -14.37
N ASP A 146 -12.41 -5.30 -15.64
CA ASP A 146 -13.16 -6.47 -16.08
C ASP A 146 -12.63 -7.75 -15.43
N ALA A 147 -11.30 -7.91 -15.37
CA ALA A 147 -10.67 -9.04 -14.70
C ALA A 147 -10.93 -9.03 -13.19
N PHE A 148 -10.93 -7.84 -12.56
CA PHE A 148 -11.28 -7.67 -11.15
C PHE A 148 -12.70 -8.18 -10.88
N LYS A 149 -13.68 -7.74 -11.69
CA LYS A 149 -15.07 -8.18 -11.59
C LYS A 149 -15.21 -9.68 -11.72
N GLN A 150 -14.54 -10.27 -12.71
CA GLN A 150 -14.57 -11.73 -12.92
C GLN A 150 -13.95 -12.50 -11.75
N GLN A 151 -12.88 -11.97 -11.14
CA GLN A 151 -12.13 -12.67 -10.09
C GLN A 151 -12.77 -12.56 -8.71
N PHE A 152 -13.37 -11.40 -8.38
CA PHE A 152 -13.89 -11.09 -7.05
C PHE A 152 -15.43 -10.98 -7.00
N ALA A 153 -16.11 -11.12 -8.14
CA ALA A 153 -17.56 -10.98 -8.25
C ALA A 153 -18.11 -9.62 -7.73
N TYR A 154 -17.29 -8.57 -7.82
CA TYR A 154 -17.63 -7.21 -7.40
C TYR A 154 -17.08 -6.19 -8.39
N ASP A 155 -17.86 -5.13 -8.62
CA ASP A 155 -17.45 -4.02 -9.48
C ASP A 155 -16.55 -3.05 -8.71
N TYR A 156 -15.33 -2.84 -9.20
CA TYR A 156 -14.44 -1.85 -8.61
C TYR A 156 -14.82 -0.44 -9.08
N TYR A 157 -15.51 0.29 -8.21
CA TYR A 157 -15.75 1.72 -8.37
C TYR A 157 -14.84 2.47 -7.42
N TRP A 158 -13.91 3.23 -7.99
CA TRP A 158 -13.24 4.26 -7.23
C TRP A 158 -14.10 5.51 -7.28
N ASP A 159 -14.85 5.77 -6.21
CA ASP A 159 -15.66 6.98 -6.13
C ASP A 159 -14.72 8.18 -6.02
N HIS A 160 -14.60 8.87 -7.14
CA HIS A 160 -13.80 10.07 -7.25
C HIS A 160 -14.59 11.22 -6.62
N GLY A 161 -14.38 11.41 -5.32
CA GLY A 161 -14.41 12.76 -4.77
C GLY A 161 -13.36 13.62 -5.47
N TRP A 162 -13.66 14.12 -6.67
CA TRP A 162 -12.98 15.26 -7.30
C TRP A 162 -13.99 16.39 -7.42
N ASN A 163 -13.85 17.39 -6.54
CA ASN A 163 -14.16 18.76 -6.88
C ASN A 163 -12.82 19.49 -7.05
N ARG A 164 -12.51 19.89 -8.28
CA ARG A 164 -11.87 21.18 -8.54
C ARG A 164 -12.87 22.04 -9.30
#